data_AF-A0A5C6MHT0-F1
#
_entry.id   AF-A0A5C6MHT0-F1
#
_cell.length_a   1.000
_cell.length_b   1.000
_cell.length_c   1.000
_cell.angle_alpha   90.00
_cell.angle_beta   90.00
_cell.angle_gamma   90.00
#
_symmetry.space_group_name_H-M   'P 1'
#
loop_
_entity.id
_entity.type
_entity.pdbx_description
1 polymer ?
#
loop_
_entity_poly.entity_id
_entity_poly.type
_entity_poly.pdbx_seq_one_letter_code
_entity_poly.pdbx_strand_id
1 'polypeptide(L)'
;MSECVMEEEERAESTVSSCVSMKSDWSKDQPLHFGIGPQGSPLKMDEDRAESTVPSGYQKRSASIGDSSCPEGENKRRTELQTADLNNSVSRTHEAGSGTLLNKIYTELYITEGQSEEVDTQHEVRQLERTSKKNIQDTPIKCQDIFKVLSEQQRHIRVVLTNGVAGVGKTFSVQKFSLDWAEGLENQDISLVLPLSCRELNLIRDEQHSLLSLLHVFHPTLQKIRAEDLTVWKLLFIFDGLDESRFSLGFNKHQLISDVTQVSSVGVLLVNLIQGNLLPSALIWITSRPAAAYQIPPSCVDRITEVRGFTDSQKEEYFRRRFSDEDLSKRIISHIKASRSLHIMCLIPVFCWITAIVLEDMMTRDQRGELPQTLTDLYSHFLRVQIKRKKQKYGGKQRPED
;
A
#
# COMPACT_ATOMS: atom_id res chain seq x y z
N MET A 1 -30.69 -50.64 14.02
CA MET A 1 -29.22 -50.76 14.10
C MET A 1 -28.64 -50.03 12.91
N SER A 2 -28.03 -48.88 13.15
CA SER A 2 -26.94 -48.29 12.37
C SER A 2 -26.34 -47.21 13.24
N GLU A 3 -25.08 -47.40 13.59
CA GLU A 3 -24.28 -46.59 14.52
C GLU A 3 -23.93 -45.23 13.88
N CYS A 4 -24.11 -44.16 14.64
CA CYS A 4 -23.44 -42.88 14.41
C CYS A 4 -22.14 -42.89 15.21
N VAL A 5 -21.00 -42.86 14.52
CA VAL A 5 -19.70 -42.64 15.15
C VAL A 5 -19.46 -41.14 15.19
N MET A 6 -19.42 -40.58 16.40
CA MET A 6 -18.94 -39.23 16.67
C MET A 6 -17.42 -39.31 16.86
N GLU A 7 -16.67 -38.59 16.04
CA GLU A 7 -15.26 -38.28 16.34
C GLU A 7 -15.22 -36.91 17.02
N GLU A 8 -15.01 -36.91 18.33
CA GLU A 8 -14.66 -35.72 19.12
C GLU A 8 -13.17 -35.44 18.94
N GLU A 9 -12.82 -34.32 18.30
CA GLU A 9 -11.45 -33.81 18.28
C GLU A 9 -11.27 -32.85 19.47
N GLU A 10 -10.63 -33.33 20.54
CA GLU A 10 -10.22 -32.52 21.69
C GLU A 10 -9.22 -31.43 21.25
N ARG A 11 -9.66 -30.17 21.23
CA ARG A 11 -8.77 -29.02 21.15
C ARG A 11 -8.44 -28.53 22.55
N ALA A 12 -7.16 -28.55 22.91
CA ALA A 12 -6.66 -28.04 24.18
C ALA A 12 -7.06 -26.57 24.41
N GLU A 13 -7.88 -26.33 25.45
CA GLU A 13 -8.12 -25.00 26.00
C GLU A 13 -6.86 -24.52 26.74
N SER A 14 -6.29 -23.39 26.31
CA SER A 14 -5.25 -22.69 27.06
C SER A 14 -5.86 -21.54 27.86
N THR A 15 -6.14 -21.83 29.13
CA THR A 15 -6.61 -20.89 30.16
C THR A 15 -5.44 -20.25 30.91
N VAL A 16 -4.69 -19.31 30.30
CA VAL A 16 -3.81 -18.40 31.10
C VAL A 16 -3.66 -17.01 30.47
N SER A 17 -3.80 -15.99 31.32
CA SER A 17 -3.69 -14.55 31.03
C SER A 17 -2.44 -14.13 30.27
N SER A 18 -2.62 -13.42 29.15
CA SER A 18 -1.56 -12.85 28.31
C SER A 18 -1.02 -11.53 28.87
N CYS A 19 -0.24 -11.59 29.95
CA CYS A 19 0.64 -10.49 30.34
C CYS A 19 2.08 -10.90 30.01
N VAL A 20 2.48 -10.78 28.74
CA VAL A 20 3.88 -11.03 28.37
C VAL A 20 4.65 -9.72 28.53
N SER A 21 5.47 -9.68 29.57
CA SER A 21 6.45 -8.63 29.83
C SER A 21 7.39 -8.47 28.63
N MET A 22 7.51 -7.23 28.12
CA MET A 22 8.59 -6.82 27.22
C MET A 22 9.90 -6.82 28.02
N LYS A 23 10.56 -7.98 28.12
CA LYS A 23 11.92 -8.04 28.64
C LYS A 23 12.85 -7.37 27.64
N SER A 24 13.25 -6.14 27.96
CA SER A 24 14.42 -5.51 27.35
C SER A 24 15.66 -6.17 27.95
N ASP A 25 16.24 -7.13 27.24
CA ASP A 25 17.52 -7.69 27.67
C ASP A 25 18.63 -6.67 27.38
N TRP A 26 19.48 -6.45 28.38
CA TRP A 26 20.63 -5.55 28.32
C TRP A 26 21.45 -5.81 27.06
N SER A 27 21.80 -4.71 26.36
CA SER A 27 22.63 -4.71 25.16
C SER A 27 23.85 -5.61 25.35
N LYS A 28 23.99 -6.63 24.49
CA LYS A 28 25.23 -7.39 24.37
C LYS A 28 26.33 -6.43 23.90
N ASP A 29 27.32 -6.22 24.77
CA ASP A 29 28.61 -5.54 24.57
C ASP A 29 28.62 -4.07 24.10
N GLN A 30 29.76 -3.41 24.36
CA GLN A 30 29.97 -1.98 24.19
C GLN A 30 29.53 -1.47 22.80
N PRO A 31 28.79 -0.35 22.73
CA PRO A 31 28.44 0.26 21.46
C PRO A 31 29.72 0.64 20.70
N LEU A 32 29.75 0.32 19.39
CA LEU A 32 30.78 0.83 18.50
C LEU A 32 30.75 2.36 18.55
N HIS A 33 31.89 2.96 18.90
CA HIS A 33 32.04 4.41 18.99
C HIS A 33 31.84 5.04 17.60
N PHE A 34 30.66 5.61 17.35
CA PHE A 34 30.43 6.43 16.17
C PHE A 34 31.12 7.79 16.39
N GLY A 35 32.41 7.85 16.05
CA GLY A 35 33.15 9.11 15.98
C GLY A 35 32.60 9.98 14.85
N ILE A 36 32.08 11.16 15.19
CA ILE A 36 31.76 12.21 14.23
C ILE A 36 33.10 12.77 13.72
N GLY A 37 33.51 12.32 12.53
CA GLY A 37 34.61 12.94 11.79
C GLY A 37 34.23 14.35 11.31
N PRO A 38 35.20 15.28 11.17
CA PRO A 38 34.93 16.69 10.93
C PRO A 38 34.22 16.94 9.59
N GLN A 39 33.26 17.86 9.62
CA GLN A 39 32.52 18.36 8.45
C GLN A 39 33.51 18.92 7.42
N GLY A 40 33.57 18.27 6.25
CA GLY A 40 34.12 18.88 5.04
C GLY A 40 33.16 19.93 4.50
N SER A 41 33.72 21.09 4.15
CA SER A 41 33.03 22.27 3.59
C SER A 41 32.34 22.00 2.24
N PRO A 42 31.32 22.80 1.85
CA PRO A 42 30.53 22.56 0.64
C PRO A 42 31.35 22.85 -0.63
N LEU A 43 31.51 21.85 -1.50
CA LEU A 43 32.02 22.05 -2.84
C LEU A 43 30.89 22.61 -3.72
N LYS A 44 31.14 23.79 -4.30
CA LYS A 44 30.34 24.42 -5.35
C LYS A 44 30.28 23.48 -6.56
N MET A 45 29.08 23.26 -7.11
CA MET A 45 28.93 22.68 -8.44
C MET A 45 28.83 23.82 -9.45
N ASP A 46 29.80 23.85 -10.36
CA ASP A 46 29.82 24.72 -11.52
C ASP A 46 28.75 24.28 -12.53
N GLU A 47 28.19 25.30 -13.17
CA GLU A 47 27.12 25.29 -14.16
C GLU A 47 27.75 25.09 -15.55
N ASP A 48 27.65 23.89 -16.12
CA ASP A 48 28.01 23.65 -17.52
C ASP A 48 26.84 23.08 -18.31
N ARG A 49 26.35 23.98 -19.17
CA ARG A 49 25.36 23.82 -20.23
C ARG A 49 26.00 23.06 -21.39
N ALA A 50 25.43 21.90 -21.75
CA ALA A 50 25.75 21.23 -23.00
C ALA A 50 24.45 20.92 -23.77
N GLU A 51 24.29 21.60 -24.90
CA GLU A 51 23.30 21.32 -25.94
C GLU A 51 23.47 19.89 -26.47
N SER A 52 22.36 19.18 -26.67
CA SER A 52 22.34 17.92 -27.41
C SER A 52 21.13 17.87 -28.33
N THR A 53 21.46 17.94 -29.61
CA THR A 53 20.65 17.98 -30.81
C THR A 53 19.73 16.77 -30.95
N VAL A 54 18.46 17.03 -31.20
CA VAL A 54 17.40 16.05 -31.52
C VAL A 54 17.62 15.44 -32.90
N PRO A 55 17.55 14.10 -33.09
CA PRO A 55 17.26 13.53 -34.40
C PRO A 55 15.75 13.43 -34.60
N SER A 56 15.25 14.29 -35.48
CA SER A 56 13.94 14.20 -36.12
C SER A 56 13.75 12.84 -36.81
N GLY A 57 12.69 12.13 -36.44
CA GLY A 57 12.28 10.87 -37.05
C GLY A 57 10.78 10.65 -36.99
N TYR A 58 9.99 11.65 -37.43
CA TYR A 58 8.55 11.48 -37.64
C TYR A 58 8.30 10.61 -38.87
N GLN A 59 7.95 9.35 -38.67
CA GLN A 59 7.30 8.55 -39.70
C GLN A 59 5.78 8.65 -39.55
N LYS A 60 5.20 9.56 -40.34
CA LYS A 60 3.75 9.65 -40.62
C LYS A 60 3.26 8.28 -41.10
N ARG A 61 2.35 7.65 -40.36
CA ARG A 61 1.33 6.78 -40.95
C ARG A 61 -0.01 7.50 -40.85
N SER A 62 -0.40 8.12 -41.95
CA SER A 62 -1.77 8.47 -42.25
C SER A 62 -2.58 7.19 -42.43
N ALA A 63 -3.63 7.02 -41.62
CA ALA A 63 -4.76 6.16 -41.94
C ALA A 63 -6.03 6.95 -41.65
N SER A 64 -6.91 6.88 -42.65
CA SER A 64 -8.11 7.66 -42.90
C SER A 64 -9.16 7.61 -41.81
N ILE A 65 -9.92 8.70 -41.74
CA ILE A 65 -11.20 8.86 -41.05
C ILE A 65 -12.15 7.74 -41.50
N GLY A 66 -12.61 6.95 -40.53
CA GLY A 66 -13.77 6.09 -40.64
C GLY A 66 -14.51 6.18 -39.31
N ASP A 67 -15.67 6.84 -39.34
CA ASP A 67 -16.66 6.81 -38.26
C ASP A 67 -17.08 5.36 -38.01
N SER A 68 -16.70 4.82 -36.86
CA SER A 68 -17.46 3.74 -36.22
C SER A 68 -17.31 3.84 -34.70
N SER A 69 -18.41 4.22 -34.07
CA SER A 69 -18.65 4.20 -32.64
C SER A 69 -18.64 2.76 -32.12
N CYS A 70 -17.48 2.26 -31.71
CA CYS A 70 -17.35 1.03 -30.94
C CYS A 70 -16.78 1.35 -29.55
N PRO A 71 -17.60 1.30 -28.47
CA PRO A 71 -17.19 1.61 -27.10
C PRO A 71 -15.99 0.78 -26.59
N GLU A 72 -15.80 -0.42 -27.13
CA GLU A 72 -14.74 -1.35 -26.75
C GLU A 72 -13.33 -0.88 -27.15
N GLY A 73 -13.20 -0.14 -28.25
CA GLY A 73 -11.90 0.33 -28.75
C GLY A 73 -11.33 1.51 -27.95
N GLU A 74 -12.20 2.33 -27.36
CA GLU A 74 -11.81 3.42 -26.47
C GLU A 74 -11.43 2.91 -25.08
N ASN A 75 -12.18 1.95 -24.54
CA ASN A 75 -11.86 1.33 -23.24
C ASN A 75 -10.47 0.68 -23.26
N LYS A 76 -10.11 -0.03 -24.33
CA LYS A 76 -8.79 -0.67 -24.46
C LYS A 76 -7.63 0.33 -24.50
N ARG A 77 -7.79 1.47 -25.19
CA ARG A 77 -6.79 2.56 -25.21
C ARG A 77 -6.71 3.31 -23.87
N ARG A 78 -7.81 3.37 -23.10
CA ARG A 78 -7.88 4.01 -21.77
C ARG A 78 -7.12 3.20 -20.72
N THR A 79 -7.23 1.87 -20.74
CA THR A 79 -6.50 0.99 -19.83
C THR A 79 -4.99 1.02 -20.10
N GLU A 80 -4.58 1.02 -21.37
CA GLU A 80 -3.17 1.06 -21.81
C GLU A 80 -2.42 2.34 -21.37
N LEU A 81 -3.12 3.49 -21.33
CA LEU A 81 -2.52 4.78 -20.91
C LEU A 81 -2.23 4.82 -19.39
N GLN A 82 -3.04 4.16 -18.57
CA GLN A 82 -2.83 4.12 -17.12
C GLN A 82 -1.94 2.96 -16.65
N THR A 83 -1.83 1.85 -17.40
CA THR A 83 -0.87 0.79 -17.06
C THR A 83 0.56 1.34 -17.03
N ALA A 84 0.89 2.32 -17.89
CA ALA A 84 2.21 2.94 -17.93
C ALA A 84 2.51 3.81 -16.68
N ASP A 85 1.55 4.60 -16.20
CA ASP A 85 1.72 5.48 -15.03
C ASP A 85 1.70 4.70 -13.71
N LEU A 86 0.83 3.69 -13.57
CA LEU A 86 0.78 2.80 -12.40
C LEU A 86 2.05 1.93 -12.29
N ASN A 87 2.60 1.45 -13.42
CA ASN A 87 3.85 0.69 -13.40
C ASN A 87 5.06 1.57 -13.04
N ASN A 88 5.04 2.86 -13.38
CA ASN A 88 6.12 3.79 -13.05
C ASN A 88 6.10 4.20 -11.57
N SER A 89 4.92 4.34 -10.95
CA SER A 89 4.80 4.60 -9.51
C SER A 89 5.21 3.39 -8.67
N VAL A 90 4.87 2.16 -9.10
CA VAL A 90 5.35 0.90 -8.51
C VAL A 90 6.88 0.79 -8.59
N SER A 91 7.48 1.26 -9.69
CA SER A 91 8.93 1.25 -9.89
C SER A 91 9.69 2.27 -9.01
N ARG A 92 9.05 3.34 -8.55
CA ARG A 92 9.67 4.36 -7.67
C ARG A 92 9.86 3.91 -6.22
N THR A 93 9.15 2.87 -5.79
CA THR A 93 9.41 2.18 -4.50
C THR A 93 10.39 1.01 -4.62
N HIS A 94 10.83 0.67 -5.84
CA HIS A 94 11.76 -0.43 -6.11
C HIS A 94 12.99 0.07 -6.87
N GLU A 95 13.82 0.88 -6.20
CA GLU A 95 15.14 1.20 -6.73
C GLU A 95 16.09 0.00 -6.58
N ALA A 96 16.19 -0.74 -7.70
CA ALA A 96 17.22 -1.69 -8.09
C ALA A 96 17.25 -3.06 -7.39
N GLY A 97 16.93 -4.11 -8.16
CA GLY A 97 17.60 -5.41 -7.98
C GLY A 97 16.77 -6.66 -8.26
N SER A 98 15.44 -6.63 -8.21
CA SER A 98 14.62 -7.76 -8.64
C SER A 98 13.23 -7.27 -9.07
N GLY A 99 13.03 -7.10 -10.37
CA GLY A 99 11.71 -6.87 -10.96
C GLY A 99 10.84 -8.12 -10.84
N THR A 100 10.56 -8.55 -9.62
CA THR A 100 9.55 -9.58 -9.39
C THR A 100 8.21 -8.91 -9.62
N LEU A 101 7.51 -9.27 -10.70
CA LEU A 101 6.16 -8.77 -10.98
C LEU A 101 5.33 -8.86 -9.69
N LEU A 102 4.62 -7.79 -9.34
CA LEU A 102 3.80 -7.70 -8.13
C LEU A 102 2.86 -8.93 -8.02
N ASN A 103 2.31 -9.38 -9.15
CA ASN A 103 1.48 -10.58 -9.27
C ASN A 103 2.17 -11.88 -8.84
N LYS A 104 3.50 -12.00 -8.95
CA LYS A 104 4.24 -13.20 -8.55
C LYS A 104 4.43 -13.31 -7.03
N ILE A 105 4.51 -12.16 -6.34
CA ILE A 105 4.77 -12.10 -4.89
C ILE A 105 3.55 -11.66 -4.08
N TYR A 106 2.45 -11.30 -4.74
CA TYR A 106 1.23 -10.91 -4.07
C TYR A 106 0.65 -12.10 -3.31
N THR A 107 0.38 -11.85 -2.03
CA THR A 107 -0.41 -12.70 -1.16
C THR A 107 -1.58 -11.84 -0.70
N GLU A 108 -2.79 -12.38 -0.82
CA GLU A 108 -4.00 -11.67 -0.40
C GLU A 108 -3.94 -11.34 1.09
N LEU A 109 -4.37 -10.13 1.45
CA LEU A 109 -4.41 -9.66 2.83
C LEU A 109 -5.76 -9.99 3.44
N TYR A 110 -5.77 -10.35 4.73
CA TYR A 110 -7.00 -10.49 5.48
C TYR A 110 -7.58 -9.12 5.81
N ILE A 111 -8.75 -8.84 5.23
CA ILE A 111 -9.49 -7.59 5.42
C ILE A 111 -10.84 -7.93 6.02
N THR A 112 -11.24 -7.18 7.04
CA THR A 112 -12.52 -7.35 7.74
C THR A 112 -13.36 -6.09 7.61
N GLU A 113 -14.67 -6.24 7.47
CA GLU A 113 -15.61 -5.12 7.60
C GLU A 113 -15.79 -4.77 9.09
N GLY A 114 -15.54 -3.51 9.44
CA GLY A 114 -15.69 -2.98 10.80
C GLY A 114 -17.05 -2.31 11.01
N GLN A 115 -17.53 -2.28 12.25
CA GLN A 115 -18.75 -1.51 12.58
C GLN A 115 -18.46 0.00 12.58
N SER A 116 -19.39 0.76 12.01
CA SER A 116 -19.29 2.22 11.79
C SER A 116 -19.17 3.06 13.09
N GLU A 117 -19.54 2.50 14.25
CA GLU A 117 -19.68 3.27 15.49
C GLU A 117 -18.41 3.42 16.36
N GLU A 118 -17.34 2.66 16.13
CA GLU A 118 -16.12 2.75 16.95
C GLU A 118 -14.89 3.20 16.12
N VAL A 119 -14.72 4.52 15.95
CA VAL A 119 -13.40 5.10 15.65
C VAL A 119 -12.55 5.00 16.92
N ASP A 120 -12.05 3.81 17.22
CA ASP A 120 -11.24 3.55 18.41
C ASP A 120 -9.88 4.25 18.26
N THR A 121 -9.71 5.38 18.96
CA THR A 121 -8.51 6.24 18.97
C THR A 121 -7.30 5.61 19.70
N GLN A 122 -7.32 4.30 19.92
CA GLN A 122 -6.34 3.61 20.76
C GLN A 122 -5.01 3.29 20.07
N HIS A 123 -3.95 3.23 20.89
CA HIS A 123 -2.59 2.87 20.50
C HIS A 123 -2.50 1.57 19.70
N GLU A 124 -1.58 1.55 18.71
CA GLU A 124 -1.34 0.43 17.78
C GLU A 124 -1.12 -0.92 18.50
N VAL A 125 -0.52 -0.91 19.69
CA VAL A 125 -0.25 -2.11 20.50
C VAL A 125 -1.55 -2.80 20.96
N ARG A 126 -2.57 -2.04 21.39
CA ARG A 126 -3.85 -2.62 21.85
C ARG A 126 -4.69 -3.19 20.71
N GLN A 127 -4.50 -2.73 19.47
CA GLN A 127 -5.24 -3.26 18.32
C GLN A 127 -4.74 -4.66 17.92
N LEU A 128 -3.42 -4.89 17.97
CA LEU A 128 -2.82 -6.23 17.79
C LEU A 128 -3.19 -7.20 18.91
N GLU A 129 -3.50 -6.71 20.11
CA GLU A 129 -3.97 -7.56 21.22
C GLU A 129 -5.47 -7.88 21.12
N ARG A 130 -6.28 -7.00 20.51
CA ARG A 130 -7.73 -7.20 20.34
C ARG A 130 -8.06 -8.25 19.27
N THR A 131 -7.26 -8.37 18.21
CA THR A 131 -7.36 -9.48 17.22
C THR A 131 -7.23 -10.85 17.87
N SER A 132 -6.56 -10.97 19.03
CA SER A 132 -6.43 -12.23 19.77
C SER A 132 -7.60 -12.53 20.72
N LYS A 133 -8.49 -11.57 21.03
CA LYS A 133 -9.43 -11.68 22.17
C LYS A 133 -10.90 -11.39 21.90
N LYS A 134 -11.32 -11.01 20.68
CA LYS A 134 -12.73 -10.69 20.42
C LYS A 134 -13.40 -11.74 19.53
N ASN A 135 -14.37 -12.45 20.12
CA ASN A 135 -15.51 -13.10 19.46
C ASN A 135 -16.48 -12.04 18.89
N ILE A 136 -15.97 -11.07 18.11
CA ILE A 136 -16.84 -10.28 17.23
C ILE A 136 -16.83 -11.02 15.90
N GLN A 137 -18.00 -11.24 15.30
CA GLN A 137 -18.13 -11.82 13.97
C GLN A 137 -17.53 -10.84 12.94
N ASP A 138 -16.20 -10.79 12.88
CA ASP A 138 -15.45 -10.06 11.86
C ASP A 138 -15.84 -10.67 10.51
N THR A 139 -16.59 -9.92 9.71
CA THR A 139 -17.04 -10.38 8.40
C THR A 139 -15.89 -10.18 7.42
N PRO A 140 -15.26 -11.25 6.91
CA PRO A 140 -14.17 -11.11 5.95
C PRO A 140 -14.70 -10.47 4.67
N ILE A 141 -13.94 -9.55 4.11
CA ILE A 141 -14.27 -8.88 2.85
C ILE A 141 -13.07 -8.93 1.92
N LYS A 142 -13.30 -9.25 0.64
CA LYS A 142 -12.25 -9.19 -0.37
C LYS A 142 -12.03 -7.75 -0.81
N CYS A 143 -10.80 -7.42 -1.17
CA CYS A 143 -10.45 -6.07 -1.61
C CYS A 143 -11.27 -5.59 -2.83
N GLN A 144 -11.61 -6.50 -3.76
CA GLN A 144 -12.42 -6.19 -4.95
C GLN A 144 -13.91 -5.94 -4.62
N ASP A 145 -14.37 -6.37 -3.44
CA ASP A 145 -15.76 -6.30 -3.01
C ASP A 145 -16.04 -5.14 -2.05
N ILE A 146 -15.04 -4.29 -1.75
CA ILE A 146 -15.15 -3.20 -0.77
C ILE A 146 -16.25 -2.17 -1.08
N PHE A 147 -16.68 -2.05 -2.33
CA PHE A 147 -17.80 -1.19 -2.74
C PHE A 147 -19.09 -1.98 -3.06
N LYS A 148 -19.06 -3.31 -3.01
CA LYS A 148 -20.26 -4.13 -3.25
C LYS A 148 -21.13 -4.15 -2.00
N VAL A 149 -22.44 -4.02 -2.20
CA VAL A 149 -23.44 -4.20 -1.16
C VAL A 149 -23.50 -5.70 -0.85
N LEU A 150 -23.10 -6.11 0.36
CA LEU A 150 -22.97 -7.53 0.73
C LEU A 150 -24.18 -8.07 1.49
N SER A 151 -25.04 -7.17 2.00
CA SER A 151 -26.31 -7.53 2.64
C SER A 151 -27.43 -6.58 2.20
N GLU A 152 -28.68 -7.08 2.17
CA GLU A 152 -29.87 -6.30 1.78
C GLU A 152 -30.15 -5.11 2.71
N GLN A 153 -29.52 -5.09 3.89
CA GLN A 153 -29.64 -4.02 4.89
C GLN A 153 -28.67 -2.86 4.65
N GLN A 154 -27.63 -3.06 3.81
CA GLN A 154 -26.64 -2.03 3.52
C GLN A 154 -27.16 -1.05 2.46
N ARG A 155 -27.03 0.24 2.77
CA ARG A 155 -27.30 1.32 1.82
C ARG A 155 -26.18 1.38 0.76
N HIS A 156 -26.39 2.20 -0.27
CA HIS A 156 -25.39 2.51 -1.28
C HIS A 156 -24.04 2.88 -0.63
N ILE A 157 -22.95 2.20 -1.02
CA ILE A 157 -21.61 2.43 -0.49
C ILE A 157 -20.85 3.32 -1.47
N ARG A 158 -20.59 4.55 -1.05
CA ARG A 158 -19.82 5.54 -1.82
C ARG A 158 -18.44 5.75 -1.22
N VAL A 159 -18.35 5.88 0.10
CA VAL A 159 -17.11 6.20 0.81
C VAL A 159 -16.69 5.04 1.71
N VAL A 160 -15.54 4.47 1.41
CA VAL A 160 -14.90 3.40 2.19
C VAL A 160 -13.67 3.96 2.89
N LEU A 161 -13.60 3.79 4.22
CA LEU A 161 -12.41 4.11 5.02
C LEU A 161 -11.73 2.81 5.48
N THR A 162 -10.53 2.56 4.97
CA THR A 162 -9.72 1.40 5.33
C THR A 162 -8.64 1.76 6.35
N ASN A 163 -8.77 1.17 7.52
CA ASN A 163 -7.83 1.30 8.62
C ASN A 163 -6.80 0.17 8.65
N GLY A 164 -5.70 0.42 9.35
CA GLY A 164 -4.71 -0.61 9.66
C GLY A 164 -3.40 0.00 10.16
N VAL A 165 -2.62 -0.79 10.88
CA VAL A 165 -1.33 -0.35 11.43
C VAL A 165 -0.29 -0.09 10.33
N ALA A 166 0.84 0.53 10.69
CA ALA A 166 1.94 0.75 9.75
C ALA A 166 2.46 -0.58 9.18
N GLY A 167 2.79 -0.60 7.88
CA GLY A 167 3.35 -1.77 7.20
C GLY A 167 2.39 -2.95 6.99
N VAL A 168 1.11 -2.84 7.40
CA VAL A 168 0.12 -3.92 7.29
C VAL A 168 -0.34 -4.22 5.86
N GLY A 169 -0.01 -3.34 4.91
CA GLY A 169 -0.29 -3.55 3.48
C GLY A 169 -1.41 -2.69 2.89
N LYS A 170 -1.86 -1.62 3.55
CA LYS A 170 -2.89 -0.70 3.00
C LYS A 170 -2.57 -0.18 1.59
N THR A 171 -1.41 0.46 1.42
CA THR A 171 -0.92 0.92 0.10
C THR A 171 -0.73 -0.24 -0.88
N PHE A 172 -0.32 -1.41 -0.38
CA PHE A 172 -0.15 -2.60 -1.22
C PHE A 172 -1.50 -3.11 -1.76
N SER A 173 -2.58 -3.05 -0.98
CA SER A 173 -3.94 -3.32 -1.44
C SER A 173 -4.40 -2.33 -2.51
N VAL A 174 -4.12 -1.04 -2.32
CA VAL A 174 -4.42 0.01 -3.33
C VAL A 174 -3.71 -0.27 -4.65
N GLN A 175 -2.41 -0.61 -4.58
CA GLN A 175 -1.61 -0.95 -5.75
C GLN A 175 -2.14 -2.21 -6.45
N LYS A 176 -2.47 -3.27 -5.70
CA LYS A 176 -3.03 -4.50 -6.30
C LYS A 176 -4.38 -4.25 -6.95
N PHE A 177 -5.29 -3.56 -6.26
CA PHE A 177 -6.60 -3.21 -6.80
C PHE A 177 -6.46 -2.43 -8.11
N SER A 178 -5.59 -1.41 -8.12
CA SER A 178 -5.36 -0.58 -9.30
C SER A 178 -4.74 -1.39 -10.45
N LEU A 179 -3.83 -2.32 -10.15
CA LEU A 179 -3.23 -3.22 -11.14
C LEU A 179 -4.27 -4.16 -11.73
N ASP A 180 -5.08 -4.82 -10.91
CA ASP A 180 -6.12 -5.76 -11.38
C ASP A 180 -7.16 -5.06 -12.25
N TRP A 181 -7.55 -3.86 -11.85
CA TRP A 181 -8.42 -3.01 -12.66
C TRP A 181 -7.76 -2.66 -14.00
N ALA A 182 -6.49 -2.26 -14.00
CA ALA A 182 -5.74 -1.90 -15.20
C ALA A 182 -5.44 -3.10 -16.13
N GLU A 183 -5.36 -4.31 -15.57
CA GLU A 183 -5.19 -5.56 -16.35
C GLU A 183 -6.54 -6.12 -16.85
N GLY A 184 -7.67 -5.48 -16.51
CA GLY A 184 -8.99 -5.92 -16.95
C GLY A 184 -9.57 -7.09 -16.14
N LEU A 185 -8.98 -7.41 -14.97
CA LEU A 185 -9.31 -8.60 -14.19
C LEU A 185 -10.54 -8.40 -13.30
N GLU A 186 -10.62 -7.25 -12.62
CA GLU A 186 -11.63 -6.97 -11.60
C GLU A 186 -12.17 -5.53 -11.72
N ASN A 187 -13.35 -5.27 -11.15
CA ASN A 187 -13.96 -3.93 -11.02
C ASN A 187 -14.10 -3.14 -12.35
N GLN A 188 -14.35 -3.84 -13.46
CA GLN A 188 -14.49 -3.24 -14.81
C GLN A 188 -15.77 -2.42 -14.99
N ASP A 189 -16.65 -2.41 -13.98
CA ASP A 189 -17.78 -1.48 -13.91
C ASP A 189 -17.33 -0.03 -13.61
N ILE A 190 -16.11 0.16 -13.08
CA ILE A 190 -15.49 1.46 -12.82
C ILE A 190 -14.77 1.93 -14.09
N SER A 191 -15.15 3.12 -14.57
CA SER A 191 -14.61 3.70 -15.81
C SER A 191 -13.19 4.23 -15.65
N LEU A 192 -12.83 4.71 -14.45
CA LEU A 192 -11.51 5.27 -14.17
C LEU A 192 -11.15 5.13 -12.69
N VAL A 193 -9.95 4.63 -12.41
CA VAL A 193 -9.36 4.60 -11.07
C VAL A 193 -8.29 5.68 -10.95
N LEU A 194 -8.37 6.49 -9.90
CA LEU A 194 -7.56 7.69 -9.66
C LEU A 194 -6.90 7.61 -8.28
N PRO A 195 -5.76 6.90 -8.15
CA PRO A 195 -5.01 6.87 -6.90
C PRO A 195 -4.23 8.18 -6.71
N LEU A 196 -4.48 8.84 -5.59
CA LEU A 196 -3.85 10.07 -5.18
C LEU A 196 -3.17 9.86 -3.82
N SER A 197 -1.84 9.88 -3.81
CA SER A 197 -1.07 9.79 -2.57
C SER A 197 -1.22 11.09 -1.78
N CYS A 198 -1.71 11.01 -0.54
CA CYS A 198 -1.75 12.19 0.35
C CYS A 198 -0.36 12.79 0.57
N ARG A 199 0.69 11.97 0.52
CA ARG A 199 2.08 12.43 0.60
C ARG A 199 2.45 13.30 -0.59
N GLU A 200 2.04 12.92 -1.80
CA GLU A 200 2.33 13.67 -3.02
C GLU A 200 1.44 14.92 -3.12
N LEU A 201 0.18 14.83 -2.70
CA LEU A 201 -0.72 15.98 -2.59
C LEU A 201 -0.11 17.10 -1.72
N ASN A 202 0.62 16.75 -0.66
CA ASN A 202 1.30 17.75 0.17
C ASN A 202 2.30 18.64 -0.58
N LEU A 203 2.81 18.22 -1.75
CA LEU A 203 3.78 18.99 -2.54
C LEU A 203 3.17 20.26 -3.13
N ILE A 204 1.86 20.24 -3.41
CA ILE A 204 1.12 21.36 -4.03
C ILE A 204 0.10 21.96 -3.06
N ARG A 205 0.26 21.71 -1.76
CA ARG A 205 -0.75 22.06 -0.74
C ARG A 205 -1.08 23.55 -0.66
N ASP A 206 -0.10 24.38 -1.03
CA ASP A 206 -0.16 25.83 -0.96
C ASP A 206 -0.63 26.45 -2.30
N GLU A 207 -0.88 25.59 -3.31
CA GLU A 207 -1.42 25.97 -4.61
C GLU A 207 -2.94 25.81 -4.65
N GLN A 208 -3.57 26.50 -5.60
CA GLN A 208 -4.98 26.34 -5.90
C GLN A 208 -5.16 25.65 -7.25
N HIS A 209 -6.09 24.70 -7.26
CA HIS A 209 -6.37 23.86 -8.42
C HIS A 209 -7.87 23.72 -8.57
N SER A 210 -8.34 23.47 -9.78
CA SER A 210 -9.64 22.82 -9.97
C SER A 210 -9.45 21.31 -9.85
N LEU A 211 -10.52 20.54 -9.74
CA LEU A 211 -10.37 19.08 -9.74
C LEU A 211 -9.77 18.60 -11.06
N LEU A 212 -10.18 19.19 -12.18
CA LEU A 212 -9.64 18.85 -13.49
C LEU A 212 -8.14 19.16 -13.59
N SER A 213 -7.68 20.34 -13.15
CA SER A 213 -6.25 20.67 -13.18
C SER A 213 -5.45 19.79 -12.23
N LEU A 214 -6.00 19.49 -11.05
CA LEU A 214 -5.39 18.57 -10.09
C LEU A 214 -5.12 17.20 -10.73
N LEU A 215 -6.11 16.64 -11.44
CA LEU A 215 -5.96 15.36 -12.12
C LEU A 215 -4.89 15.40 -13.22
N HIS A 216 -4.78 16.49 -13.98
CA HIS A 216 -3.72 16.63 -14.98
C HIS A 216 -2.31 16.73 -14.39
N VAL A 217 -2.18 17.23 -13.15
CA VAL A 217 -0.90 17.30 -12.44
C VAL A 217 -0.44 15.91 -12.00
N PHE A 218 -1.32 15.12 -11.38
CA PHE A 218 -0.96 13.79 -10.85
C PHE A 218 -1.03 12.67 -11.89
N HIS A 219 -1.82 12.85 -12.94
CA HIS A 219 -1.97 11.90 -14.03
C HIS A 219 -1.87 12.61 -15.39
N PRO A 220 -0.66 12.97 -15.85
CA PRO A 220 -0.47 13.70 -17.10
C PRO A 220 -1.02 13.00 -18.35
N THR A 221 -1.15 11.67 -18.31
CA THR A 221 -1.79 10.87 -19.37
C THR A 221 -3.28 11.20 -19.56
N LEU A 222 -3.91 11.81 -18.55
CA LEU A 222 -5.31 12.21 -18.54
C LEU A 222 -5.58 13.59 -19.16
N GLN A 223 -4.57 14.26 -19.72
CA GLN A 223 -4.73 15.60 -20.34
C GLN A 223 -5.81 15.71 -21.43
N LYS A 224 -6.25 14.59 -22.00
CA LYS A 224 -7.31 14.54 -23.01
C LYS A 224 -8.72 14.47 -22.43
N ILE A 225 -8.84 14.23 -21.12
CA ILE A 225 -10.13 14.12 -20.43
C ILE A 225 -10.70 15.52 -20.25
N ARG A 226 -11.98 15.68 -20.59
CA ARG A 226 -12.70 16.93 -20.41
C ARG A 226 -13.51 16.92 -19.12
N ALA A 227 -13.95 18.10 -18.70
CA ALA A 227 -14.80 18.24 -17.53
C ALA A 227 -16.10 17.42 -17.64
N GLU A 228 -16.72 17.35 -18.82
CA GLU A 228 -17.99 16.64 -18.97
C GLU A 228 -17.82 15.13 -18.86
N ASP A 229 -16.68 14.58 -19.29
CA ASP A 229 -16.35 13.15 -19.17
C ASP A 229 -16.37 12.72 -17.69
N LEU A 230 -15.76 13.52 -16.81
CA LEU A 230 -15.69 13.25 -15.38
C LEU A 230 -17.08 13.18 -14.72
N THR A 231 -18.07 13.89 -15.26
CA THR A 231 -19.44 13.90 -14.71
C THR A 231 -20.28 12.70 -15.11
N VAL A 232 -19.92 12.04 -16.22
CA VAL A 232 -20.66 10.89 -16.76
C VAL A 232 -20.04 9.57 -16.31
N TRP A 233 -18.73 9.54 -16.11
CA TRP A 233 -18.00 8.32 -15.76
C TRP A 233 -18.22 7.86 -14.32
N LYS A 234 -18.18 6.53 -14.13
CA LYS A 234 -18.10 5.96 -12.79
C LYS A 234 -16.64 6.00 -12.34
N LEU A 235 -16.32 7.03 -11.57
CA LEU A 235 -14.96 7.30 -11.09
C LEU A 235 -14.72 6.66 -9.71
N LEU A 236 -13.51 6.19 -9.47
CA LEU A 236 -13.00 5.84 -8.15
C LEU A 236 -11.80 6.71 -7.81
N PHE A 237 -11.92 7.53 -6.77
CA PHE A 237 -10.79 8.23 -6.17
C PHE A 237 -10.24 7.41 -5.00
N ILE A 238 -8.93 7.18 -4.98
CA ILE A 238 -8.27 6.50 -3.87
C ILE A 238 -7.33 7.50 -3.19
N PHE A 239 -7.66 7.93 -1.97
CA PHE A 239 -6.80 8.77 -1.14
C PHE A 239 -5.93 7.88 -0.26
N ASP A 240 -4.73 7.59 -0.73
CA ASP A 240 -3.80 6.69 -0.05
C ASP A 240 -2.92 7.44 0.97
N GLY A 241 -2.97 6.99 2.22
CA GLY A 241 -2.12 7.50 3.31
C GLY A 241 -2.63 8.80 3.94
N LEU A 242 -3.91 8.87 4.32
CA LEU A 242 -4.49 10.05 4.99
C LEU A 242 -3.68 10.47 6.24
N ASP A 243 -3.06 9.53 6.94
CA ASP A 243 -2.17 9.82 8.07
C ASP A 243 -0.89 10.60 7.72
N GLU A 244 -0.55 10.70 6.44
CA GLU A 244 0.53 11.52 5.91
C GLU A 244 0.05 12.88 5.40
N SER A 245 -1.27 13.12 5.37
CA SER A 245 -1.87 14.39 4.97
C SER A 245 -1.46 15.53 5.90
N ARG A 246 -1.04 16.66 5.32
CA ARG A 246 -0.81 17.92 6.04
C ARG A 246 -1.94 18.92 5.84
N PHE A 247 -3.03 18.50 5.19
CA PHE A 247 -4.20 19.34 4.96
C PHE A 247 -5.05 19.45 6.22
N SER A 248 -5.46 20.67 6.56
CA SER A 248 -6.55 20.86 7.53
C SER A 248 -7.87 20.61 6.80
N LEU A 249 -8.36 19.37 6.85
CA LEU A 249 -9.65 18.97 6.26
C LEU A 249 -10.79 19.59 7.07
N GLY A 250 -11.17 20.81 6.70
CA GLY A 250 -12.19 21.60 7.40
C GLY A 250 -13.60 21.19 7.01
N PHE A 251 -14.06 19.99 7.39
CA PHE A 251 -15.42 19.51 7.12
C PHE A 251 -16.53 20.42 7.67
N ASN A 252 -16.21 21.26 8.67
CA ASN A 252 -17.11 22.24 9.26
C ASN A 252 -17.06 23.62 8.57
N LYS A 253 -16.20 23.81 7.57
CA LYS A 253 -16.08 25.08 6.83
C LYS A 253 -16.94 25.01 5.58
N HIS A 254 -17.95 25.87 5.50
CA HIS A 254 -18.95 25.87 4.42
C HIS A 254 -18.46 26.55 3.14
N GLN A 255 -17.48 25.94 2.45
CA GLN A 255 -17.18 26.29 1.06
C GLN A 255 -17.66 25.16 0.14
N LEU A 256 -18.82 25.37 -0.48
CA LEU A 256 -19.45 24.41 -1.40
C LEU A 256 -18.80 24.51 -2.78
N ILE A 257 -18.34 23.38 -3.31
CA ILE A 257 -17.84 23.25 -4.68
C ILE A 257 -18.54 22.07 -5.34
N SER A 258 -19.17 22.32 -6.48
CA SER A 258 -19.85 21.29 -7.28
C SER A 258 -19.36 21.18 -8.71
N ASP A 259 -18.60 22.18 -9.20
CA ASP A 259 -18.03 22.21 -10.55
C ASP A 259 -16.57 21.74 -10.53
N VAL A 260 -16.23 20.77 -11.38
CA VAL A 260 -14.88 20.21 -11.51
C VAL A 260 -13.85 21.20 -12.05
N THR A 261 -14.30 22.31 -12.63
CA THR A 261 -13.46 23.40 -13.17
C THR A 261 -13.25 24.55 -12.17
N GLN A 262 -14.02 24.59 -11.08
CA GLN A 262 -13.89 25.61 -10.05
C GLN A 262 -12.58 25.44 -9.27
N VAL A 263 -11.78 26.50 -9.23
CA VAL A 263 -10.48 26.54 -8.55
C VAL A 263 -10.65 26.76 -7.04
N SER A 264 -9.94 25.98 -6.23
CA SER A 264 -9.89 26.10 -4.78
C SER A 264 -8.62 25.45 -4.21
N SER A 265 -8.46 25.46 -2.88
CA SER A 265 -7.39 24.70 -2.23
C SER A 265 -7.67 23.19 -2.33
N VAL A 266 -6.59 22.41 -2.40
CA VAL A 266 -6.68 20.93 -2.46
C VAL A 266 -7.52 20.38 -1.31
N GLY A 267 -7.33 20.88 -0.09
CA GLY A 267 -8.12 20.43 1.07
C GLY A 267 -9.63 20.65 0.90
N VAL A 268 -10.05 21.77 0.31
CA VAL A 268 -11.47 22.04 0.04
C VAL A 268 -12.02 21.14 -1.06
N LEU A 269 -11.23 20.86 -2.11
CA LEU A 269 -11.61 19.90 -3.16
C LEU A 269 -11.82 18.49 -2.57
N LEU A 270 -10.89 18.02 -1.74
CA LEU A 270 -10.97 16.71 -1.09
C LEU A 270 -12.21 16.61 -0.19
N VAL A 271 -12.49 17.63 0.62
CA VAL A 271 -13.70 17.65 1.49
C VAL A 271 -14.97 17.59 0.65
N ASN A 272 -15.07 18.37 -0.43
CA ASN A 272 -16.26 18.38 -1.28
C ASN A 272 -16.43 17.07 -2.07
N LEU A 273 -15.35 16.41 -2.46
CA LEU A 273 -15.39 15.05 -3.00
C LEU A 273 -15.89 14.06 -1.95
N ILE A 274 -15.35 14.08 -0.74
CA ILE A 274 -15.74 13.14 0.32
C ILE A 274 -17.21 13.33 0.72
N GLN A 275 -17.68 14.58 0.86
CA GLN A 275 -19.08 14.90 1.19
C GLN A 275 -20.05 14.66 0.03
N GLY A 276 -19.55 14.48 -1.20
CA GLY A 276 -20.39 14.27 -2.38
C GLY A 276 -20.99 15.54 -2.97
N ASN A 277 -20.51 16.72 -2.58
CA ASN A 277 -20.85 17.99 -3.23
C ASN A 277 -20.23 18.08 -4.63
N LEU A 278 -19.00 17.57 -4.75
CA LEU A 278 -18.26 17.45 -6.00
C LEU A 278 -18.28 15.99 -6.45
N LEU A 279 -18.72 15.74 -7.68
CA LEU A 279 -18.89 14.40 -8.26
C LEU A 279 -19.65 13.43 -7.32
N PRO A 280 -20.98 13.63 -7.14
CA PRO A 280 -21.79 12.86 -6.20
C PRO A 280 -21.77 11.34 -6.48
N SER A 281 -21.65 10.94 -7.73
CA SER A 281 -21.62 9.53 -8.15
C SER A 281 -20.24 8.86 -8.02
N ALA A 282 -19.18 9.60 -7.71
CA ALA A 282 -17.84 9.05 -7.58
C ALA A 282 -17.69 8.21 -6.32
N LEU A 283 -17.03 7.06 -6.44
CA LEU A 283 -16.61 6.23 -5.32
C LEU A 283 -15.33 6.81 -4.71
N ILE A 284 -15.22 6.74 -3.39
CA ILE A 284 -14.09 7.24 -2.63
C ILE A 284 -13.55 6.12 -1.75
N TRP A 285 -12.26 5.80 -1.89
CA TRP A 285 -11.55 4.89 -1.01
C TRP A 285 -10.46 5.65 -0.27
N ILE A 286 -10.48 5.65 1.06
CA ILE A 286 -9.50 6.33 1.90
C ILE A 286 -8.72 5.27 2.67
N THR A 287 -7.39 5.31 2.63
CA THR A 287 -6.57 4.49 3.53
C THR A 287 -5.95 5.35 4.63
N SER A 288 -5.94 4.86 5.86
CA SER A 288 -5.40 5.60 7.00
C SER A 288 -4.86 4.69 8.09
N ARG A 289 -3.90 5.18 8.88
CA ARG A 289 -3.72 4.68 10.25
C ARG A 289 -4.91 5.08 11.13
N PRO A 290 -5.29 4.26 12.14
CA PRO A 290 -6.39 4.60 13.06
C PRO A 290 -6.22 5.97 13.72
N ALA A 291 -4.98 6.33 14.07
CA ALA A 291 -4.64 7.60 14.70
C ALA A 291 -4.97 8.84 13.86
N ALA A 292 -5.21 8.71 12.55
CA ALA A 292 -5.56 9.80 11.66
C ALA A 292 -6.97 9.67 11.05
N ALA A 293 -7.64 8.54 11.27
CA ALA A 293 -8.97 8.25 10.75
C ALA A 293 -10.03 9.24 11.25
N TYR A 294 -9.84 9.80 12.45
CA TYR A 294 -10.73 10.79 13.06
C TYR A 294 -10.86 12.09 12.24
N GLN A 295 -9.94 12.34 11.29
CA GLN A 295 -10.03 13.49 10.39
C GLN A 295 -11.25 13.41 9.47
N ILE A 296 -11.78 12.21 9.22
CA ILE A 296 -12.98 12.01 8.41
C ILE A 296 -14.18 11.85 9.35
N PRO A 297 -15.21 12.71 9.26
CA PRO A 297 -16.42 12.57 10.05
C PRO A 297 -17.10 11.21 9.77
N PRO A 298 -17.58 10.48 10.79
CA PRO A 298 -18.30 9.22 10.60
C PRO A 298 -19.54 9.36 9.68
N SER A 299 -20.18 10.54 9.68
CA SER A 299 -21.31 10.84 8.79
C SER A 299 -20.96 10.86 7.29
N CYS A 300 -19.68 10.92 6.95
CA CYS A 300 -19.19 10.90 5.56
C CYS A 300 -18.74 9.50 5.12
N VAL A 301 -18.78 8.49 5.99
CA VAL A 301 -18.25 7.15 5.70
C VAL A 301 -19.40 6.15 5.67
N ASP A 302 -19.54 5.44 4.55
CA ASP A 302 -20.59 4.42 4.40
C ASP A 302 -20.13 3.05 4.91
N ARG A 303 -18.83 2.77 4.80
CA ARG A 303 -18.23 1.50 5.22
C ARG A 303 -16.83 1.69 5.80
N ILE A 304 -16.56 1.02 6.91
CA ILE A 304 -15.22 0.94 7.50
C ILE A 304 -14.68 -0.46 7.26
N THR A 305 -13.44 -0.56 6.81
CA THR A 305 -12.72 -1.85 6.71
C THR A 305 -11.39 -1.77 7.45
N GLU A 306 -10.87 -2.92 7.86
CA GLU A 306 -9.59 -3.02 8.56
C GLU A 306 -8.70 -4.06 7.89
N VAL A 307 -7.49 -3.66 7.50
CA VAL A 307 -6.45 -4.58 7.04
C VAL A 307 -5.74 -5.15 8.26
N ARG A 308 -5.90 -6.46 8.49
CA ARG A 308 -5.34 -7.18 9.63
C ARG A 308 -3.95 -7.76 9.35
N GLY A 309 -3.57 -7.88 8.07
CA GLY A 309 -2.32 -8.49 7.64
C GLY A 309 -2.53 -9.93 7.15
N PHE A 310 -1.62 -10.85 7.51
CA PHE A 310 -1.67 -12.24 7.07
C PHE A 310 -2.20 -13.20 8.12
N THR A 311 -3.13 -14.07 7.73
CA THR A 311 -3.45 -15.31 8.44
C THR A 311 -2.27 -16.29 8.38
N ASP A 312 -2.29 -17.35 9.19
CA ASP A 312 -1.22 -18.34 9.18
C ASP A 312 -1.03 -19.03 7.82
N SER A 313 -2.12 -19.30 7.09
CA SER A 313 -2.05 -19.84 5.73
C SER A 313 -1.43 -18.83 4.75
N GLN A 314 -1.80 -17.54 4.86
CA GLN A 314 -1.24 -16.48 4.03
C GLN A 314 0.26 -16.24 4.32
N LYS A 315 0.71 -16.37 5.58
CA LYS A 315 2.14 -16.31 5.91
C LYS A 315 2.93 -17.38 5.14
N GLU A 316 2.45 -18.62 5.16
CA GLU A 316 3.10 -19.71 4.43
C GLU A 316 3.08 -19.49 2.92
N GLU A 317 1.94 -19.05 2.39
CA GLU A 317 1.81 -18.72 0.98
C GLU A 317 2.82 -17.66 0.54
N TYR A 318 2.98 -16.60 1.34
CA TYR A 318 3.94 -15.54 1.06
C TYR A 318 5.37 -16.09 0.90
N PHE A 319 5.85 -16.88 1.86
CA PHE A 319 7.21 -17.43 1.79
C PHE A 319 7.36 -18.48 0.68
N ARG A 320 6.30 -19.25 0.38
CA ARG A 320 6.26 -20.18 -0.74
C ARG A 320 6.36 -19.45 -2.09
N ARG A 321 5.68 -18.32 -2.25
CA ARG A 321 5.76 -17.48 -3.46
C ARG A 321 7.08 -16.74 -3.59
N ARG A 322 7.64 -16.28 -2.46
CA ARG A 322 8.86 -15.47 -2.41
C ARG A 322 10.14 -16.24 -2.75
N PHE A 323 10.18 -17.54 -2.47
CA PHE A 323 11.36 -18.38 -2.72
C PHE A 323 11.04 -19.46 -3.74
N SER A 324 11.78 -19.46 -4.86
CA SER A 324 11.62 -20.48 -5.90
C SER A 324 12.22 -21.84 -5.51
N ASP A 325 13.17 -21.86 -4.58
CA ASP A 325 13.71 -23.07 -3.98
C ASP A 325 12.75 -23.58 -2.89
N GLU A 326 12.13 -24.74 -3.14
CA GLU A 326 11.12 -25.34 -2.27
C GLU A 326 11.71 -25.79 -0.92
N ASP A 327 12.96 -26.28 -0.90
CA ASP A 327 13.61 -26.75 0.33
C ASP A 327 14.02 -25.57 1.21
N LEU A 328 14.56 -24.50 0.60
CA LEU A 328 14.81 -23.24 1.31
C LEU A 328 13.51 -22.66 1.88
N SER A 329 12.44 -22.64 1.09
CA SER A 329 11.11 -22.17 1.51
C SER A 329 10.59 -22.96 2.70
N LYS A 330 10.62 -24.30 2.65
CA LYS A 330 10.22 -25.19 3.75
C LYS A 330 11.02 -24.93 5.03
N ARG A 331 12.35 -24.78 4.92
CA ARG A 331 13.22 -24.48 6.06
C ARG A 331 12.90 -23.12 6.70
N ILE A 332 12.64 -22.10 5.88
CA ILE A 332 12.25 -20.77 6.35
C ILE A 332 10.90 -20.81 7.07
N ILE A 333 9.89 -21.45 6.46
CA ILE A 333 8.56 -21.59 7.07
C ILE A 333 8.66 -22.34 8.41
N SER A 334 9.42 -23.44 8.44
CA SER A 334 9.67 -24.22 9.66
C SER A 334 10.30 -23.38 10.76
N HIS A 335 11.33 -22.58 10.43
CA HIS A 335 11.98 -21.70 11.40
C HIS A 335 11.04 -20.62 11.94
N ILE A 336 10.23 -20.00 11.08
CA ILE A 336 9.25 -18.99 11.48
C ILE A 336 8.21 -19.60 12.42
N LYS A 337 7.70 -20.81 12.12
CA LYS A 337 6.76 -21.52 12.99
C LYS A 337 7.36 -21.89 14.34
N ALA A 338 8.64 -22.27 14.37
CA ALA A 338 9.33 -22.62 15.60
C ALA A 338 9.60 -21.39 16.50
N SER A 339 9.77 -20.20 15.90
CA SER A 339 9.98 -18.96 16.64
C SER A 339 8.67 -18.21 16.84
N ARG A 340 8.13 -18.26 18.06
CA ARG A 340 6.90 -17.53 18.44
C ARG A 340 6.97 -16.04 18.08
N SER A 341 8.12 -15.40 18.32
CA SER A 341 8.32 -13.99 18.01
C SER A 341 8.23 -13.72 16.50
N LEU A 342 8.97 -14.47 15.67
CA LEU A 342 8.91 -14.31 14.22
C LEU A 342 7.49 -14.60 13.69
N HIS A 343 6.86 -15.65 14.20
CA HIS A 343 5.51 -16.05 13.78
C HIS A 343 4.47 -14.95 14.03
N ILE A 344 4.54 -14.28 15.19
CA ILE A 344 3.65 -13.15 15.52
C ILE A 344 3.97 -11.93 14.67
N MET A 345 5.26 -11.58 14.51
CA MET A 345 5.67 -10.43 13.71
C MET A 345 5.24 -10.56 12.25
N CYS A 346 5.34 -11.76 11.68
CA CYS A 346 4.89 -12.07 10.31
C CYS A 346 3.37 -11.97 10.11
N LEU A 347 2.58 -11.56 11.10
CA LEU A 347 1.23 -11.05 10.86
C LEU A 347 1.27 -9.81 9.95
N ILE A 348 2.27 -8.94 10.10
CA ILE A 348 2.39 -7.70 9.32
C ILE A 348 3.30 -7.96 8.11
N PRO A 349 2.83 -7.78 6.87
CA PRO A 349 3.57 -8.13 5.64
C PRO A 349 4.96 -7.51 5.51
N VAL A 350 5.17 -6.28 6.02
CA VAL A 350 6.52 -5.67 6.00
C VAL A 350 7.53 -6.51 6.78
N PHE A 351 7.12 -7.14 7.87
CA PHE A 351 7.99 -8.05 8.63
C PHE A 351 8.23 -9.36 7.89
N CYS A 352 7.25 -9.88 7.15
CA CYS A 352 7.49 -11.03 6.27
C CYS A 352 8.56 -10.72 5.23
N TRP A 353 8.52 -9.52 4.63
CA TRP A 353 9.51 -9.09 3.65
C TRP A 353 10.91 -8.91 4.25
N ILE A 354 11.02 -8.25 5.40
CA ILE A 354 12.30 -8.11 6.13
C ILE A 354 12.85 -9.49 6.49
N THR A 355 12.00 -10.37 7.05
CA THR A 355 12.36 -11.74 7.45
C THR A 355 12.83 -12.56 6.25
N ALA A 356 12.14 -12.45 5.12
CA ALA A 356 12.55 -13.12 3.89
C ALA A 356 13.96 -12.69 3.46
N ILE A 357 14.26 -11.39 3.44
CA ILE A 357 15.58 -10.87 3.07
C ILE A 357 16.67 -11.38 4.02
N VAL A 358 16.42 -11.36 5.32
CA VAL A 358 17.41 -11.76 6.33
C VAL A 358 17.67 -13.25 6.28
N LEU A 359 16.62 -14.08 6.24
CA LEU A 359 16.76 -15.53 6.22
C LEU A 359 17.36 -16.03 4.91
N GLU A 360 17.02 -15.40 3.78
CA GLU A 360 17.65 -15.68 2.47
C GLU A 360 19.17 -15.46 2.54
N ASP A 361 19.65 -14.33 3.08
CA ASP A 361 21.09 -14.05 3.20
C ASP A 361 21.81 -15.01 4.16
N MET A 362 21.17 -15.37 5.27
CA MET A 362 21.80 -16.21 6.30
C MET A 362 21.83 -17.69 5.90
N MET A 363 20.73 -18.21 5.34
CA MET A 363 20.61 -19.62 5.00
C MET A 363 21.32 -20.02 3.70
N THR A 364 21.57 -19.07 2.79
CA THR A 364 22.29 -19.35 1.53
C THR A 364 23.80 -19.21 1.66
N ARG A 365 24.31 -18.41 2.60
CA ARG A 365 25.74 -18.11 2.76
C ARG A 365 26.47 -19.01 3.76
N ASP A 366 25.84 -20.10 4.19
CA ASP A 366 26.39 -21.07 5.15
C ASP A 366 26.94 -20.40 6.43
N GLN A 367 26.35 -19.26 6.82
CA GLN A 367 26.71 -18.56 8.05
C GLN A 367 26.15 -19.38 9.22
N ARG A 368 27.01 -20.15 9.90
CA ARG A 368 26.71 -20.92 11.13
C ARG A 368 26.32 -20.07 12.36
N GLY A 369 25.83 -18.85 12.15
CA GLY A 369 25.32 -17.99 13.21
C GLY A 369 23.91 -18.40 13.63
N GLU A 370 23.52 -18.06 14.86
CA GLU A 370 22.14 -18.21 15.31
C GLU A 370 21.20 -17.37 14.43
N LEU A 371 20.06 -17.96 14.04
CA LEU A 371 19.02 -17.26 13.30
C LEU A 371 18.32 -16.22 14.19
N PRO A 372 17.84 -15.10 13.63
CA PRO A 372 17.27 -14.01 14.43
C PRO A 372 16.03 -14.49 15.19
N GLN A 373 16.07 -14.37 16.53
CA GLN A 373 14.92 -14.71 17.38
C GLN A 373 14.14 -13.47 17.84
N THR A 374 14.79 -12.29 17.81
CA THR A 374 14.20 -11.03 18.26
C THR A 374 14.08 -10.01 17.13
N LEU A 375 13.26 -8.98 17.35
CA LEU A 375 13.10 -7.86 16.44
C LEU A 375 14.42 -7.08 16.24
N THR A 376 15.17 -6.89 17.32
CA THR A 376 16.46 -6.18 17.31
C THR A 376 17.48 -6.94 16.48
N ASP A 377 17.55 -8.27 16.64
CA ASP A 377 18.44 -9.11 15.83
C ASP A 377 18.03 -9.02 14.36
N LEU A 378 16.74 -9.17 14.07
CA LEU A 378 16.21 -9.10 12.71
C LEU A 378 16.58 -7.79 12.02
N TYR A 379 16.36 -6.64 12.67
CA TYR A 379 16.73 -5.34 12.11
C TYR A 379 18.24 -5.13 11.99
N SER A 380 19.02 -5.58 12.98
CA SER A 380 20.49 -5.48 12.93
C SER A 380 21.05 -6.25 11.73
N HIS A 381 20.54 -7.47 11.51
CA HIS A 381 20.89 -8.28 10.34
C HIS A 381 20.38 -7.63 9.04
N PHE A 382 19.16 -7.11 9.01
CA PHE A 382 18.61 -6.43 7.84
C PHE A 382 19.47 -5.23 7.43
N LEU A 383 19.83 -4.35 8.37
CA LEU A 383 20.70 -3.20 8.12
C LEU A 383 22.07 -3.65 7.60
N ARG A 384 22.65 -4.70 8.18
CA ARG A 384 23.92 -5.29 7.71
C ARG A 384 23.82 -5.76 6.25
N VAL A 385 22.73 -6.44 5.88
CA VAL A 385 22.47 -6.89 4.49
C VAL A 385 22.34 -5.68 3.56
N GLN A 386 21.59 -4.64 3.95
CA GLN A 386 21.40 -3.44 3.13
C GLN A 386 22.71 -2.67 2.93
N ILE A 387 23.53 -2.51 3.98
CA ILE A 387 24.85 -1.85 3.88
C ILE A 387 25.77 -2.61 2.93
N LYS A 388 25.81 -3.96 3.02
CA LYS A 388 26.60 -4.79 2.10
C LYS A 388 26.15 -4.61 0.64
N ARG A 389 24.84 -4.68 0.38
CA ARG A 389 24.26 -4.47 -0.95
C ARG A 389 24.59 -3.06 -1.50
N LYS A 390 24.48 -2.02 -0.66
CA LYS A 390 24.84 -0.65 -1.03
C LYS A 390 26.33 -0.51 -1.36
N LYS A 391 27.23 -1.11 -0.56
CA LYS A 391 28.68 -1.11 -0.84
C LYS A 391 29.02 -1.77 -2.17
N GLN A 392 28.37 -2.88 -2.51
CA GLN A 392 28.56 -3.54 -3.81
C GLN A 392 28.07 -2.66 -4.97
N LYS A 393 26.92 -1.98 -4.81
CA LYS A 393 26.32 -1.13 -5.86
C LYS A 393 27.10 0.17 -6.12
N TYR A 394 27.72 0.77 -5.10
CA TYR A 394 28.35 2.10 -5.21
C TYR A 394 29.86 2.12 -4.92
N GLY A 395 30.47 1.02 -4.48
CA GLY A 395 31.89 0.96 -4.11
C GLY A 395 32.86 0.68 -5.26
N GLY A 396 32.37 0.50 -6.49
CA GLY A 396 33.15 0.07 -7.66
C GLY A 396 33.53 1.16 -8.66
N LYS A 397 33.84 2.38 -8.21
CA LYS A 397 34.56 3.38 -9.03
C LYS A 397 35.83 3.81 -8.30
N GLN A 398 36.81 2.92 -8.20
CA GLN A 398 38.20 3.39 -8.14
C GLN A 398 38.53 3.93 -9.53
N ARG A 399 38.90 5.21 -9.61
CA ARG A 399 39.53 5.77 -10.81
C ARG A 399 40.83 4.98 -11.05
N PRO A 400 41.23 4.72 -12.30
CA PRO A 400 42.61 4.32 -12.56
C PRO A 400 43.50 5.45 -12.01
N GLU A 401 44.37 5.12 -11.07
CA GLU A 401 45.53 5.97 -10.78
C GLU A 401 46.56 5.71 -11.88
N ASP A 402 46.86 6.79 -12.58
CA ASP A 402 47.96 7.11 -13.51
C ASP A 402 48.31 6.17 -14.68
#